data_AF-A0A178WTE3-F1
#
_entry.id   AF-A0A178WTE3-F1
#
_cell.length_a   1.000
_cell.length_b   1.000
_cell.length_c   1.000
_cell.angle_alpha   90.00
_cell.angle_beta   90.00
_cell.angle_gamma   90.00
#
_symmetry.space_group_name_H-M   'P 1'
#
loop_
_entity.id
_entity.type
_entity.pdbx_description
1 polymer ?
#
loop_
_entity_poly.entity_id
_entity_poly.type
_entity_poly.pdbx_seq_one_letter_code
_entity_poly.pdbx_strand_id
1 'polypeptide(L)'
;MIGSYTERLTVPNRITRADGHAFTTYSPTYETYEPSLVDLVVREDGGLRLTCGRGTFPWQKQSYPPSDPAPVVVPAVVLGLTHTFLAPAGQLGDEHAAYQGQWRLGLRVDRMRNVLAADKMSPGMGWYAHPYSRDDYVRVTSASTGQLVETQREIAERLVAPLLRGLDVADTYIPVKPD
;
A
#
# COMPACT_ATOMS: atom_id res chain seq x y z
N MET A 1 24.22 -12.00 -31.36
CA MET A 1 23.77 -13.05 -30.42
C MET A 1 23.25 -12.32 -29.19
N ILE A 2 21.94 -12.05 -29.14
CA ILE A 2 21.31 -11.26 -28.07
C ILE A 2 20.73 -12.27 -27.09
N GLY A 3 21.32 -12.38 -25.91
CA GLY A 3 20.84 -13.25 -24.84
C GLY A 3 19.52 -12.71 -24.30
N SER A 4 18.43 -13.42 -24.55
CA SER A 4 17.14 -13.18 -23.92
C SER A 4 17.23 -13.52 -22.44
N TYR A 5 17.32 -12.51 -21.57
CA TYR A 5 17.05 -12.68 -20.14
C TYR A 5 15.53 -12.86 -19.97
N THR A 6 15.07 -14.11 -19.98
CA THR A 6 13.75 -14.44 -19.48
C THR A 6 13.89 -14.53 -17.96
N GLU A 7 13.63 -13.42 -17.28
CA GLU A 7 13.52 -13.40 -15.82
C GLU A 7 12.40 -14.37 -15.44
N ARG A 8 12.77 -15.55 -14.92
CA ARG A 8 11.80 -16.47 -14.33
C ARG A 8 11.20 -15.74 -13.14
N LEU A 9 9.96 -15.30 -13.27
CA LEU A 9 9.11 -14.95 -12.13
C LEU A 9 9.14 -16.15 -11.19
N THR A 10 9.93 -16.03 -10.12
CA THR A 10 10.04 -17.08 -9.10
C THR A 10 8.65 -17.21 -8.49
N VAL A 11 8.08 -18.41 -8.51
CA VAL A 11 6.76 -18.68 -7.91
C VAL A 11 6.77 -18.11 -6.49
N PRO A 12 5.81 -17.26 -6.11
CA PRO A 12 5.77 -16.73 -4.75
C PRO A 12 5.76 -17.89 -3.76
N ASN A 13 6.63 -17.84 -2.75
CA ASN A 13 6.70 -18.89 -1.74
C ASN A 13 5.35 -18.95 -1.02
N ARG A 14 4.63 -20.06 -1.20
CA ARG A 14 3.40 -20.33 -0.45
C ARG A 14 3.77 -20.79 0.95
N ILE A 15 3.38 -20.01 1.94
CA ILE A 15 3.62 -20.32 3.36
C ILE A 15 2.27 -20.49 4.04
N THR A 16 2.08 -21.62 4.74
CA THR A 16 0.89 -21.81 5.58
C THR A 16 1.01 -20.95 6.83
N ARG A 17 -0.03 -20.18 7.14
CA ARG A 17 -0.18 -19.36 8.35
C ARG A 17 -1.38 -19.87 9.15
N ALA A 18 -1.49 -19.45 10.41
CA ALA A 18 -2.62 -19.81 11.27
C ALA A 18 -3.96 -19.26 10.75
N ASP A 19 -3.95 -18.20 9.95
CA ASP A 19 -5.14 -17.54 9.39
C ASP A 19 -5.39 -17.85 7.91
N GLY A 20 -4.57 -18.68 7.26
CA GLY A 20 -4.74 -19.09 5.87
C GLY A 20 -3.43 -19.31 5.11
N HIS A 21 -3.43 -19.03 3.80
CA HIS A 21 -2.25 -19.18 2.94
C HIS A 21 -1.67 -17.82 2.57
N ALA A 22 -0.37 -17.64 2.85
CA ALA A 22 0.38 -16.44 2.50
C ALA A 22 1.18 -16.65 1.21
N PHE A 23 1.17 -15.62 0.37
CA PHE A 23 2.04 -15.45 -0.80
C PHE A 23 2.92 -14.24 -0.53
N THR A 24 4.24 -14.44 -0.48
CA THR A 24 5.21 -13.39 -0.13
C THR A 24 6.10 -13.07 -1.33
N THR A 25 6.41 -11.79 -1.52
CA THR A 25 7.44 -11.40 -2.49
C THR A 25 8.82 -11.61 -1.87
N TYR A 26 9.62 -12.49 -2.48
CA TYR A 26 11.00 -12.77 -2.09
C TYR A 26 11.95 -12.21 -3.15
N SER A 27 12.97 -11.46 -2.72
CA SER A 27 14.14 -11.20 -3.55
C SER A 27 15.39 -11.69 -2.81
N PRO A 28 16.07 -12.75 -3.30
CA PRO A 28 17.34 -13.22 -2.73
C PRO A 28 18.53 -12.31 -3.05
N THR A 29 18.37 -11.34 -3.96
CA THR A 29 19.50 -10.75 -4.69
C THR A 29 20.01 -9.42 -4.15
N TYR A 30 19.41 -8.88 -3.09
CA TYR A 30 19.86 -7.62 -2.49
C TYR A 30 20.26 -7.82 -1.03
N GLU A 31 21.42 -7.27 -0.65
CA GLU A 31 22.02 -7.31 0.69
C GLU A 31 21.16 -6.62 1.77
N THR A 32 20.03 -6.02 1.40
CA THR A 32 19.00 -5.50 2.30
C THR A 32 17.97 -6.59 2.58
N TYR A 33 18.20 -7.37 3.64
CA TYR A 33 17.31 -8.41 4.13
C TYR A 33 16.04 -7.80 4.75
N GLU A 34 14.97 -7.65 3.96
CA GLU A 34 13.60 -7.40 4.47
C GLU A 34 12.72 -8.62 4.11
N PRO A 35 12.75 -9.71 4.89
CA PRO A 35 11.79 -10.79 4.71
C PRO A 35 10.39 -10.21 4.91
N SER A 36 9.46 -10.43 3.96
CA SER A 36 8.07 -9.93 3.95
C SER A 36 7.89 -8.41 3.70
N LEU A 37 8.53 -7.86 2.66
CA LEU A 37 8.18 -6.50 2.21
C LEU A 37 6.69 -6.41 1.84
N VAL A 38 6.14 -7.42 1.15
CA VAL A 38 4.72 -7.53 0.85
C VAL A 38 4.23 -8.97 1.02
N ASP A 39 3.20 -9.16 1.84
CA ASP A 39 2.54 -10.44 2.10
C ASP A 39 1.04 -10.35 1.76
N LEU A 40 0.57 -11.20 0.84
CA LEU A 40 -0.85 -11.39 0.56
C LEU A 40 -1.34 -12.69 1.21
N VAL A 41 -2.29 -12.60 2.13
CA VAL A 41 -2.91 -13.74 2.80
C VAL A 41 -4.33 -13.95 2.29
N VAL A 42 -4.60 -15.15 1.78
CA VAL A 42 -5.96 -15.65 1.53
C VAL A 42 -6.39 -16.40 2.77
N ARG A 43 -7.41 -15.90 3.45
CA ARG A 43 -7.90 -16.44 4.71
C ARG A 43 -8.90 -17.55 4.49
N GLU A 44 -9.02 -18.45 5.47
CA GLU A 44 -9.96 -19.58 5.40
C GLU A 44 -11.43 -19.13 5.31
N ASP A 45 -11.75 -17.92 5.82
CA ASP A 45 -13.07 -17.31 5.72
C ASP A 45 -13.35 -16.64 4.36
N GLY A 46 -12.45 -16.80 3.38
CA GLY A 46 -12.54 -16.16 2.05
C GLY A 46 -12.08 -14.70 2.04
N GLY A 47 -11.65 -14.16 3.18
CA GLY A 47 -11.10 -12.82 3.26
C GLY A 47 -9.69 -12.71 2.66
N LEU A 48 -9.33 -11.51 2.22
CA LEU A 48 -7.99 -11.19 1.74
C LEU A 48 -7.32 -10.19 2.68
N ARG A 49 -6.00 -10.29 2.86
CA ARG A 49 -5.19 -9.31 3.58
C ARG A 49 -3.87 -9.08 2.89
N LEU A 50 -3.58 -7.84 2.51
CA LEU A 50 -2.26 -7.42 2.06
C LEU A 50 -1.55 -6.69 3.21
N THR A 51 -0.34 -7.10 3.55
CA THR A 51 0.52 -6.44 4.54
C THR A 51 1.79 -5.96 3.84
N CYS A 52 2.23 -4.75 4.15
CA CYS A 52 3.50 -4.22 3.72
C CYS A 52 4.37 -3.93 4.95
N GLY A 53 5.55 -4.56 5.02
CA GLY A 53 6.47 -4.40 6.16
C GLY A 53 7.07 -3.00 6.28
N ARG A 54 7.05 -2.23 5.18
CA ARG A 54 7.66 -0.89 5.08
C ARG A 54 6.63 0.20 4.82
N GLY A 55 5.60 0.25 5.66
CA GLY A 55 4.59 1.32 5.64
C GLY A 55 5.19 2.69 5.96
N THR A 56 6.12 2.76 6.90
CA THR A 56 6.90 3.95 7.25
C THR A 56 8.38 3.58 7.38
N PHE A 57 9.30 4.51 7.12
CA PHE A 57 10.73 4.27 7.27
C PHE A 57 11.49 5.55 7.65
N PRO A 58 12.64 5.46 8.33
CA PRO A 58 13.45 6.63 8.65
C PRO A 58 14.02 7.25 7.36
N TRP A 59 13.85 8.56 7.19
CA TRP A 59 14.53 9.31 6.14
C TRP A 59 15.74 10.03 6.73
N GLN A 60 16.93 9.60 6.33
CA GLN A 60 18.18 10.28 6.69
C GLN A 60 18.74 11.00 5.47
N LYS A 61 18.91 12.33 5.57
CA LYS A 61 19.63 13.08 4.55
C LYS A 61 21.12 12.77 4.68
N GLN A 62 21.72 12.25 3.62
CA GLN A 62 23.12 11.79 3.58
C GLN A 62 24.16 12.91 3.84
N SER A 63 23.73 14.18 3.98
CA SER A 63 24.60 15.37 3.99
C SER A 63 24.45 16.26 5.23
N TYR A 64 23.75 15.84 6.28
CA TYR A 64 23.62 16.60 7.54
C TYR A 64 24.04 15.73 8.73
N PRO A 65 24.56 16.31 9.84
CA PRO A 65 24.82 15.56 11.06
C PRO A 65 23.56 14.80 11.50
N PRO A 66 23.69 13.71 12.27
CA PRO A 66 22.57 12.85 12.66
C PRO A 66 21.63 13.59 13.61
N SER A 67 20.75 14.44 13.06
CA SER A 67 19.46 14.70 13.68
C SER A 67 18.62 13.43 13.53
N ASP A 68 17.83 13.09 14.54
CA ASP A 68 16.93 11.93 14.51
C ASP A 68 16.20 11.87 13.15
N PRO A 69 16.30 10.75 12.40
CA PRO A 69 15.71 10.67 11.08
C PRO A 69 14.20 10.83 11.19
N ALA A 70 13.64 11.80 10.44
CA ALA A 70 12.20 11.97 10.39
C ALA A 70 11.57 10.73 9.74
N PRO A 71 10.54 10.12 10.35
CA PRO A 71 9.87 9.00 9.73
C PRO A 71 9.05 9.50 8.54
N VAL A 72 9.12 8.78 7.43
CA VAL A 72 8.40 9.10 6.20
C VAL A 72 7.53 7.95 5.74
N VAL A 73 6.49 8.29 5.01
CA VAL A 73 5.66 7.37 4.22
C VAL A 73 5.81 7.73 2.74
N VAL A 74 5.73 6.75 1.84
CA VAL A 74 5.66 6.98 0.40
C VAL A 74 4.19 6.84 -0.03
N PRO A 75 3.47 7.96 -0.26
CA PRO A 75 2.04 7.93 -0.55
C PRO A 75 1.70 7.14 -1.82
N ALA A 76 2.56 7.22 -2.86
CA ALA A 76 2.44 6.43 -4.07
C ALA A 76 2.40 4.91 -3.80
N VAL A 77 3.18 4.42 -2.83
CA VAL A 77 3.21 3.00 -2.46
C VAL A 77 1.91 2.62 -1.76
N VAL A 78 1.41 3.44 -0.83
CA VAL A 78 0.13 3.18 -0.15
C VAL A 78 -1.03 3.14 -1.15
N LEU A 79 -1.09 4.11 -2.06
CA LEU A 79 -2.09 4.16 -3.12
C LEU A 79 -1.97 2.96 -4.07
N GLY A 80 -0.77 2.68 -4.57
CA GLY A 80 -0.48 1.58 -5.49
C GLY A 80 -0.86 0.22 -4.90
N LEU A 81 -0.43 -0.06 -3.67
CA LEU A 81 -0.77 -1.31 -2.98
C LEU A 81 -2.28 -1.43 -2.72
N THR A 82 -2.95 -0.32 -2.39
CA THR A 82 -4.42 -0.32 -2.23
C THR A 82 -5.09 -0.67 -3.56
N HIS A 83 -4.68 -0.09 -4.67
CA HIS A 83 -5.17 -0.47 -5.98
C HIS A 83 -4.88 -1.94 -6.28
N THR A 84 -3.63 -2.37 -6.19
CA THR A 84 -3.22 -3.75 -6.49
C THR A 84 -3.97 -4.78 -5.64
N PHE A 85 -4.33 -4.45 -4.39
CA PHE A 85 -5.10 -5.34 -3.52
C PHE A 85 -6.57 -5.50 -3.93
N LEU A 86 -7.21 -4.45 -4.44
CA LEU A 86 -8.63 -4.50 -4.78
C LEU A 86 -8.92 -5.38 -6.01
N ALA A 87 -7.98 -5.46 -6.96
CA ALA A 87 -8.11 -6.28 -8.16
C ALA A 87 -8.31 -7.79 -7.86
N PRO A 88 -7.45 -8.48 -7.08
CA PRO A 88 -7.67 -9.89 -6.74
C PRO A 88 -8.90 -10.10 -5.86
N ALA A 89 -9.34 -9.10 -5.07
CA ALA A 89 -10.60 -9.19 -4.33
C ALA A 89 -11.82 -9.24 -5.27
N GLY A 90 -11.84 -8.38 -6.30
CA GLY A 90 -12.87 -8.40 -7.34
C GLY A 90 -12.87 -9.72 -8.13
N GLN A 91 -11.70 -10.15 -8.61
CA GLN A 91 -11.55 -11.41 -9.36
C GLN A 91 -11.95 -12.63 -8.55
N LEU A 92 -11.53 -12.72 -7.27
CA LEU A 92 -11.91 -13.83 -6.39
C LEU A 92 -13.43 -13.89 -6.21
N GLY A 93 -14.06 -12.74 -5.98
CA GLY A 93 -15.51 -12.64 -5.83
C GLY A 93 -16.26 -13.06 -7.10
N ASP A 94 -15.84 -12.53 -8.24
CA ASP A 94 -16.56 -12.69 -9.51
C ASP A 94 -16.30 -14.05 -10.17
N GLU A 95 -15.03 -14.40 -10.41
CA GLU A 95 -14.65 -15.54 -11.25
C GLU A 95 -14.58 -16.87 -10.47
N HIS A 96 -14.30 -16.82 -9.17
CA HIS A 96 -13.99 -18.03 -8.39
C HIS A 96 -15.00 -18.36 -7.30
N ALA A 97 -15.68 -17.36 -6.75
CA ALA A 97 -16.67 -17.56 -5.68
C ALA A 97 -18.12 -17.36 -6.13
N ALA A 98 -18.35 -16.78 -7.33
CA ALA A 98 -19.65 -16.29 -7.77
C ALA A 98 -20.35 -15.43 -6.70
N TYR A 99 -19.56 -14.74 -5.87
CA TYR A 99 -20.01 -13.93 -4.77
C TYR A 99 -20.33 -12.54 -5.29
N GLN A 100 -21.60 -12.17 -5.31
CA GLN A 100 -22.09 -10.85 -5.75
C GLN A 100 -22.49 -9.94 -4.58
N GLY A 101 -22.05 -10.28 -3.37
CA GLY A 101 -22.41 -9.57 -2.14
C GLY A 101 -21.55 -8.34 -1.84
N GLN A 102 -21.59 -7.92 -0.57
CA GLN A 102 -20.87 -6.73 -0.08
C GLN A 102 -19.55 -7.11 0.59
N TRP A 103 -18.49 -6.45 0.15
CA TRP A 103 -17.17 -6.50 0.73
C TRP A 103 -16.99 -5.38 1.75
N ARG A 104 -16.43 -5.71 2.91
CA ARG A 104 -15.92 -4.73 3.87
C ARG A 104 -14.42 -4.60 3.69
N LEU A 105 -13.99 -3.43 3.24
CA LEU A 105 -12.61 -3.16 2.84
C LEU A 105 -11.98 -2.18 3.81
N GLY A 106 -10.71 -2.40 4.18
CA GLY A 106 -10.03 -1.56 5.15
C GLY A 106 -8.58 -1.27 4.77
N LEU A 107 -8.11 -0.09 5.14
CA LEU A 107 -6.72 0.33 5.06
C LEU A 107 -6.26 0.78 6.44
N ARG A 108 -5.15 0.19 6.91
CA ARG A 108 -4.45 0.60 8.12
C ARG A 108 -3.00 0.92 7.78
N VAL A 109 -2.51 2.05 8.27
CA VAL A 109 -1.08 2.37 8.31
C VAL A 109 -0.73 2.71 9.75
N ASP A 110 0.22 1.98 10.32
CA ASP A 110 0.63 2.13 11.71
C ASP A 110 1.80 3.11 11.86
N ARG A 111 2.04 3.58 13.10
CA ARG A 111 3.17 4.46 13.45
C ARG A 111 3.24 5.74 12.61
N MET A 112 2.10 6.33 12.35
CA MET A 112 1.91 7.54 11.56
C MET A 112 2.19 8.85 12.32
N ARG A 113 2.31 8.84 13.65
CA ARG A 113 2.55 10.08 14.40
C ARG A 113 3.86 10.72 13.95
N ASN A 114 3.80 12.01 13.62
CA ASN A 114 4.92 12.82 13.14
C ASN A 114 5.50 12.36 11.78
N VAL A 115 4.83 11.46 11.07
CA VAL A 115 5.25 11.01 9.74
C VAL A 115 5.02 12.11 8.71
N LEU A 116 5.99 12.28 7.82
CA LEU A 116 5.93 13.16 6.67
C LEU A 116 5.73 12.36 5.37
N ALA A 117 5.14 12.98 4.34
CA ALA A 117 5.18 12.43 3.00
C ALA A 117 6.59 12.57 2.40
N ALA A 118 7.15 11.49 1.87
CA ALA A 118 8.47 11.47 1.24
C ALA A 118 8.59 12.50 0.09
N ASP A 119 7.49 12.77 -0.63
CA ASP A 119 7.42 13.77 -1.71
C ASP A 119 7.83 15.18 -1.24
N LYS A 120 7.53 15.51 0.02
CA LYS A 120 7.82 16.81 0.62
C LYS A 120 9.26 16.92 1.15
N MET A 121 10.05 15.83 1.11
CA MET A 121 11.44 15.80 1.59
C MET A 121 12.48 16.17 0.52
N SER A 122 12.05 16.49 -0.71
CA SER A 122 12.94 16.84 -1.82
C SER A 122 13.64 18.20 -1.60
N PRO A 123 14.94 18.33 -1.94
CA PRO A 123 15.66 19.60 -1.78
C PRO A 123 15.02 20.72 -2.62
N GLY A 124 14.59 21.81 -1.97
CA GLY A 124 14.00 22.98 -2.63
C GLY A 124 12.50 23.18 -2.34
N MET A 125 11.80 22.12 -1.92
CA MET A 125 10.49 22.25 -1.28
C MET A 125 10.74 22.64 0.18
N GLY A 126 10.44 23.88 0.55
CA GLY A 126 10.59 24.35 1.93
C GLY A 126 9.90 23.41 2.94
N TRP A 127 10.36 23.44 4.19
CA TRP A 127 9.98 22.55 5.31
C TRP A 127 8.49 22.65 5.76
N TYR A 128 7.59 23.06 4.88
CA TYR A 128 6.16 23.23 5.13
C TYR A 128 5.40 21.90 5.02
N ALA A 129 6.02 20.80 5.40
CA ALA A 129 5.34 19.52 5.50
C ALA A 129 4.60 19.49 6.85
N HIS A 130 3.29 19.27 6.83
CA HIS A 130 2.51 19.10 8.05
C HIS A 130 2.61 17.64 8.52
N PRO A 131 3.23 17.36 9.68
CA PRO A 131 3.34 16.01 10.17
C PRO A 131 1.97 15.42 10.48
N TYR A 132 1.83 14.14 10.18
CA TYR A 132 0.58 13.45 10.44
C TYR A 132 0.31 13.38 11.95
N SER A 133 -0.90 13.73 12.36
CA SER A 133 -1.22 14.08 13.75
C SER A 133 -1.64 12.90 14.63
N ARG A 134 -1.96 11.76 14.03
CA ARG A 134 -2.48 10.55 14.71
C ARG A 134 -1.47 9.42 14.69
N ASP A 135 -1.55 8.55 15.68
CA ASP A 135 -0.67 7.37 15.80
C ASP A 135 -0.87 6.39 14.65
N ASP A 136 -2.11 6.19 14.22
CA ASP A 136 -2.46 5.28 13.14
C ASP A 136 -3.43 5.95 12.17
N TYR A 137 -3.34 5.57 10.90
CA TYR A 137 -4.39 5.78 9.93
C TYR A 137 -5.26 4.54 9.84
N VAL A 138 -6.57 4.69 9.96
CA VAL A 138 -7.54 3.61 9.73
C VAL A 138 -8.72 4.14 8.94
N ARG A 139 -9.02 3.48 7.82
CA ARG A 139 -10.25 3.69 7.06
C ARG A 139 -10.87 2.38 6.64
N VAL A 140 -12.20 2.39 6.59
CA VAL A 140 -13.02 1.27 6.16
C VAL A 140 -14.07 1.80 5.20
N THR A 141 -14.36 1.03 4.16
CA THR A 141 -15.46 1.29 3.23
C THR A 141 -16.15 -0.03 2.89
N SER A 142 -17.32 0.06 2.25
CA SER A 142 -17.98 -1.10 1.65
C SER A 142 -18.14 -0.93 0.15
N ALA A 143 -18.13 -2.05 -0.57
CA ALA A 143 -18.35 -2.10 -2.01
C ALA A 143 -18.93 -3.46 -2.42
N SER A 144 -19.74 -3.51 -3.47
CA SER A 144 -20.12 -4.80 -4.09
C SER A 144 -18.96 -5.40 -4.88
N THR A 145 -19.05 -6.69 -5.22
CA THR A 145 -18.14 -7.33 -6.18
C THR A 145 -18.15 -6.61 -7.53
N GLY A 146 -19.33 -6.23 -8.04
CA GLY A 146 -19.43 -5.42 -9.27
C GLY A 146 -18.65 -4.10 -9.18
N GLN A 147 -18.74 -3.38 -8.05
CA GLN A 147 -17.95 -2.16 -7.85
C GLN A 147 -16.44 -2.43 -7.75
N LEU A 148 -16.03 -3.56 -7.16
CA LEU A 148 -14.62 -3.95 -7.13
C LEU A 148 -14.05 -4.19 -8.53
N VAL A 149 -14.87 -4.69 -9.46
CA VAL A 149 -14.49 -4.95 -10.86
C VAL A 149 -14.58 -3.68 -11.70
N GLU A 150 -15.66 -2.91 -11.58
CA GLU A 150 -15.97 -1.79 -12.49
C GLU A 150 -15.42 -0.45 -12.00
N THR A 151 -15.45 -0.19 -10.69
CA THR A 151 -15.14 1.13 -10.09
C THR A 151 -14.06 1.06 -9.02
N GLN A 152 -13.09 0.15 -9.20
CA GLN A 152 -11.97 -0.09 -8.29
C GLN A 152 -11.24 1.20 -7.85
N ARG A 153 -11.05 2.13 -8.79
CA ARG A 153 -10.40 3.41 -8.52
C ARG A 153 -11.14 4.25 -7.48
N GLU A 154 -12.47 4.31 -7.57
CA GLU A 154 -13.29 5.08 -6.63
C GLU A 154 -13.23 4.47 -5.22
N ILE A 155 -13.12 3.15 -5.11
CA ILE A 155 -12.93 2.45 -3.85
C ILE A 155 -11.57 2.79 -3.24
N ALA A 156 -10.50 2.75 -4.04
CA ALA A 156 -9.16 3.10 -3.60
C ALA A 156 -9.10 4.57 -3.13
N GLU A 157 -9.68 5.49 -3.90
CA GLU A 157 -9.77 6.90 -3.53
C GLU A 157 -10.54 7.10 -2.21
N ARG A 158 -11.68 6.41 -2.00
CA ARG A 158 -12.41 6.45 -0.72
C ARG A 158 -11.55 6.01 0.48
N LEU A 159 -10.68 5.02 0.27
CA LEU A 159 -9.78 4.51 1.31
C LEU A 159 -8.55 5.39 1.54
N VAL A 160 -8.00 6.02 0.50
CA VAL A 160 -6.66 6.65 0.55
C VAL A 160 -6.74 8.19 0.59
N ALA A 161 -7.76 8.82 0.01
CA ALA A 161 -7.85 10.28 -0.07
C ALA A 161 -7.74 11.00 1.30
N PRO A 162 -8.37 10.52 2.39
CA PRO A 162 -8.21 11.15 3.70
C PRO A 162 -6.79 11.10 4.25
N LEU A 163 -6.01 10.05 3.94
CA LEU A 163 -4.60 9.97 4.28
C LEU A 163 -3.80 11.02 3.52
N LEU A 164 -3.98 11.10 2.20
CA LEU A 164 -3.27 12.05 1.34
C LEU A 164 -3.54 13.50 1.72
N ARG A 165 -4.78 13.82 2.10
CA ARG A 165 -5.13 15.15 2.65
C ARG A 165 -4.43 15.41 3.98
N GLY A 166 -4.41 14.42 4.88
CA GLY A 166 -3.71 14.54 6.16
C GLY A 166 -2.19 14.66 6.04
N LEU A 167 -1.63 14.27 4.89
CA LEU A 167 -0.22 14.40 4.54
C LEU A 167 0.08 15.62 3.65
N ASP A 168 -0.92 16.45 3.35
CA ASP A 168 -0.80 17.62 2.47
C ASP A 168 -0.26 17.31 1.05
N VAL A 169 -0.65 16.16 0.49
CA VAL A 169 -0.21 15.70 -0.85
C VAL A 169 -1.37 15.26 -1.74
N ALA A 170 -2.62 15.51 -1.34
CA ALA A 170 -3.80 15.06 -2.09
C ALA A 170 -3.79 15.50 -3.56
N ASP A 171 -3.46 16.76 -3.82
CA ASP A 171 -3.48 17.35 -5.17
C ASP A 171 -2.46 16.72 -6.13
N THR A 172 -1.42 16.06 -5.60
CA THR A 172 -0.43 15.33 -6.41
C THR A 172 -0.99 14.02 -6.96
N TYR A 173 -1.93 13.39 -6.25
CA TYR A 173 -2.37 12.02 -6.52
C TYR A 173 -3.84 11.91 -6.94
N ILE A 174 -4.67 12.83 -6.49
CA ILE A 174 -6.09 12.87 -6.79
C ILE A 174 -6.35 14.15 -7.58
N PRO A 175 -6.52 14.06 -8.91
CA PRO A 175 -6.83 15.24 -9.70
C PRO A 175 -8.15 15.84 -9.21
N VAL A 176 -8.13 17.14 -8.92
CA VAL A 176 -9.35 17.90 -8.64
C VAL A 176 -10.23 17.79 -9.89
N LYS A 177 -11.44 17.25 -9.73
CA LYS A 177 -12.42 17.31 -10.83
C LYS A 177 -12.78 18.78 -11.02
N PRO A 178 -12.67 19.34 -12.24
CA PRO A 178 -13.24 20.66 -12.50
C PRO A 178 -14.76 20.57 -12.28
N ASP A 179 -15.30 21.58 -11.59
CA ASP A 179 -16.75 21.76 -11.38
C ASP A 179 -17.50 21.96 -12.71
#